data_AF-A0ABD3JK30-F1
#
_entry.id   AF-A0ABD3JK30-F1
#
_cell.length_a   1.000
_cell.length_b   1.000
_cell.length_c   1.000
_cell.angle_alpha   90.00
_cell.angle_beta   90.00
_cell.angle_gamma   90.00
#
_symmetry.space_group_name_H-M   'P 1'
#
loop_
_entity.id
_entity.type
_entity.pdbx_description
1 polymer ?
#
loop_
_entity_poly.entity_id
_entity_poly.type
_entity_poly.pdbx_seq_one_letter_code
_entity_poly.pdbx_strand_id
1 'polypeptide(L)'
;MEMESYVVVHNIAKRHNVGTLARSATAFGVSELIVVGRRDFNAFGSHGSTSHLAFRHFHSLLEARSFLKEKGCDICGVEITDDAVAVDQHPFKRSTAFLVGNEGTGLSAKECEICDFFVYIPQYGSGTASLNVTVAASIVLHHFAVWAGFSERIRDGNKFVVAEKPAKQVKRNFCAETVDAIIEERKSRKQNASEFFDGDGNAQSSSNLLEGLFSDDQ
;
A
#
# COMPACT_ATOMS: atom_id res chain seq x y z
N MET A 1 -15.93 -17.55 13.16
CA MET A 1 -14.68 -17.19 12.49
C MET A 1 -14.31 -15.79 12.94
N GLU A 2 -13.08 -15.59 13.36
CA GLU A 2 -12.58 -14.26 13.70
C GLU A 2 -12.45 -13.45 12.40
N MET A 3 -12.98 -12.22 12.39
CA MET A 3 -12.90 -11.36 11.21
C MET A 3 -11.45 -10.89 11.05
N GLU A 4 -10.98 -10.83 9.82
CA GLU A 4 -9.64 -10.31 9.50
C GLU A 4 -9.74 -9.01 8.70
N SER A 5 -8.72 -8.16 8.86
CA SER A 5 -8.55 -6.98 8.01
C SER A 5 -7.23 -7.01 7.29
N TYR A 6 -7.25 -6.51 6.06
CA TYR A 6 -6.08 -6.37 5.19
C TYR A 6 -6.02 -4.94 4.67
N VAL A 7 -4.81 -4.47 4.34
CA VAL A 7 -4.64 -3.17 3.68
C VAL A 7 -3.93 -3.39 2.36
N VAL A 8 -4.55 -2.96 1.27
CA VAL A 8 -3.99 -3.07 -0.07
C VAL A 8 -3.53 -1.69 -0.52
N VAL A 9 -2.29 -1.64 -1.01
CA VAL A 9 -1.69 -0.44 -1.56
C VAL A 9 -1.11 -0.73 -2.93
N HIS A 10 -1.39 0.13 -3.90
CA HIS A 10 -0.93 -0.06 -5.27
C HIS A 10 -0.16 1.17 -5.75
N ASN A 11 1.10 0.95 -6.10
CA ASN A 11 2.02 1.99 -6.60
C ASN A 11 2.00 3.29 -5.79
N ILE A 12 2.07 3.22 -4.45
CA ILE A 12 2.04 4.41 -3.59
C ILE A 12 3.08 5.45 -4.06
N ALA A 13 2.60 6.63 -4.41
CA ALA A 13 3.44 7.72 -4.90
C ALA A 13 4.46 8.21 -3.86
N LYS A 14 4.09 8.25 -2.58
CA LYS A 14 4.90 8.80 -1.49
C LYS A 14 5.37 7.71 -0.52
N ARG A 15 6.68 7.43 -0.51
CA ARG A 15 7.32 6.39 0.32
C ARG A 15 6.99 6.48 1.82
N HIS A 16 6.84 7.69 2.38
CA HIS A 16 6.55 7.87 3.80
C HIS A 16 5.13 7.40 4.21
N ASN A 17 4.18 7.36 3.27
CA ASN A 17 2.82 6.92 3.56
C ASN A 17 2.78 5.44 3.97
N VAL A 18 3.68 4.60 3.42
CA VAL A 18 3.76 3.18 3.79
C VAL A 18 4.14 2.99 5.26
N GLY A 19 5.06 3.80 5.78
CA GLY A 19 5.49 3.70 7.19
C GLY A 19 4.39 4.11 8.16
N THR A 20 3.69 5.21 7.87
CA THR A 20 2.55 5.69 8.66
C THR A 20 1.39 4.71 8.60
N LEU A 21 1.08 4.20 7.39
CA LEU A 21 0.02 3.22 7.20
C LEU A 21 0.31 1.91 7.91
N ALA A 22 1.55 1.41 7.86
CA ALA A 22 1.97 0.22 8.61
C ALA A 22 1.78 0.39 10.13
N ARG A 23 2.04 1.60 10.65
CA ARG A 23 1.81 1.91 12.06
C ARG A 23 0.32 1.86 12.41
N SER A 24 -0.53 2.51 11.63
CA SER A 24 -1.99 2.47 11.84
C SER A 24 -2.54 1.05 11.68
N ALA A 25 -2.09 0.32 10.67
CA ALA A 25 -2.45 -1.08 10.43
C ALA A 25 -2.10 -1.96 11.64
N THR A 26 -0.89 -1.80 12.19
CA THR A 26 -0.48 -2.51 13.42
C THR A 26 -1.37 -2.13 14.61
N ALA A 27 -1.69 -0.85 14.76
CA ALA A 27 -2.50 -0.36 15.88
C ALA A 27 -3.94 -0.89 15.86
N PHE A 28 -4.52 -1.07 14.66
CA PHE A 28 -5.90 -1.54 14.48
C PHE A 28 -6.02 -3.04 14.19
N GLY A 29 -4.94 -3.81 14.39
CA GLY A 29 -5.00 -5.27 14.27
C GLY A 29 -5.14 -5.79 12.84
N VAL A 30 -4.58 -5.08 11.86
CA VAL A 30 -4.50 -5.56 10.47
C VAL A 30 -3.63 -6.80 10.39
N SER A 31 -4.14 -7.84 9.72
CA SER A 31 -3.45 -9.12 9.54
C SER A 31 -2.25 -9.00 8.60
N GLU A 32 -2.44 -8.36 7.44
CA GLU A 32 -1.39 -8.25 6.42
C GLU A 32 -1.54 -6.97 5.57
N LEU A 33 -0.40 -6.32 5.28
CA LEU A 33 -0.31 -5.23 4.32
C LEU A 33 0.16 -5.77 2.98
N ILE A 34 -0.70 -5.63 1.97
CA ILE A 34 -0.52 -6.13 0.62
C ILE A 34 -0.05 -4.97 -0.27
N VAL A 35 1.15 -5.11 -0.83
CA VAL A 35 1.75 -4.16 -1.76
C VAL A 35 1.63 -4.69 -3.18
N VAL A 36 1.04 -3.93 -4.08
CA VAL A 36 0.86 -4.29 -5.48
C VAL A 36 1.68 -3.35 -6.37
N GLY A 37 2.34 -3.92 -7.38
CA GLY A 37 3.10 -3.17 -8.38
C GLY A 37 4.57 -3.01 -7.99
N ARG A 38 5.11 -1.78 -8.03
CA ARG A 38 6.55 -1.54 -7.82
C ARG A 38 7.02 -2.03 -6.44
N ARG A 39 8.14 -2.76 -6.44
CA ARG A 39 8.72 -3.42 -5.25
C ARG A 39 9.47 -2.43 -4.33
N ASP A 40 9.67 -1.20 -4.79
CA ASP A 40 10.58 -0.22 -4.22
C ASP A 40 9.96 0.53 -3.02
N PHE A 41 9.45 -0.17 -2.01
CA PHE A 41 8.96 0.48 -0.78
C PHE A 41 10.05 0.46 0.31
N ASN A 42 10.39 1.65 0.83
CA ASN A 42 11.19 1.77 2.05
C ASN A 42 10.27 2.21 3.19
N ALA A 43 10.10 1.36 4.21
CA ALA A 43 9.19 1.60 5.33
C ALA A 43 9.75 2.57 6.41
N PHE A 44 10.32 3.69 5.97
CA PHE A 44 10.75 4.78 6.86
C PHE A 44 9.54 5.39 7.58
N GLY A 45 9.67 5.69 8.87
CA GLY A 45 8.60 6.28 9.69
C GLY A 45 7.78 5.29 10.53
N SER A 46 7.96 3.98 10.35
CA SER A 46 7.20 2.96 11.08
C SER A 46 7.55 2.81 12.57
N HIS A 47 8.61 3.44 13.09
CA HIS A 47 9.05 3.34 14.50
C HIS A 47 9.11 1.89 15.04
N GLY A 48 9.44 0.91 14.19
CA GLY A 48 9.51 -0.52 14.56
C GLY A 48 8.20 -1.30 14.46
N SER A 49 7.05 -0.65 14.19
CA SER A 49 5.74 -1.31 14.01
C SER A 49 5.72 -2.32 12.86
N THR A 50 6.53 -2.09 11.82
CA THR A 50 6.71 -3.02 10.69
C THR A 50 7.18 -4.41 11.11
N SER A 51 7.76 -4.59 12.31
CA SER A 51 8.14 -5.91 12.81
C SER A 51 6.95 -6.74 13.33
N HIS A 52 5.81 -6.11 13.58
CA HIS A 52 4.58 -6.73 14.07
C HIS A 52 3.50 -6.87 12.98
N LEU A 53 3.80 -6.47 11.74
CA LEU A 53 2.86 -6.51 10.61
C LEU A 53 3.42 -7.38 9.50
N ALA A 54 2.61 -8.30 8.99
CA ALA A 54 2.99 -9.08 7.81
C ALA A 54 2.91 -8.23 6.55
N PHE A 55 3.87 -8.43 5.64
CA PHE A 55 3.89 -7.80 4.32
C PHE A 55 3.83 -8.87 3.25
N ARG A 56 2.96 -8.66 2.26
CA ARG A 56 2.88 -9.45 1.03
C ARG A 56 3.03 -8.54 -0.16
N HIS A 57 3.66 -9.06 -1.20
CA HIS A 57 3.79 -8.36 -2.48
C HIS A 57 3.15 -9.17 -3.59
N PHE A 58 2.49 -8.48 -4.53
CA PHE A 58 1.97 -9.02 -5.78
C PHE A 58 2.37 -8.12 -6.95
N HIS A 59 2.50 -8.72 -8.14
CA HIS A 59 2.83 -7.97 -9.34
C HIS A 59 1.60 -7.26 -9.92
N SER A 60 0.42 -7.85 -9.75
CA SER A 60 -0.83 -7.35 -10.32
C SER A 60 -1.96 -7.28 -9.31
N LEU A 61 -2.91 -6.36 -9.57
CA LEU A 61 -4.14 -6.24 -8.79
C LEU A 61 -5.01 -7.50 -8.87
N LEU A 62 -4.94 -8.23 -9.99
CA LEU A 62 -5.68 -9.48 -10.21
C LEU A 62 -5.16 -10.62 -9.32
N GLU A 63 -3.84 -10.76 -9.17
CA GLU A 63 -3.26 -11.72 -8.22
C GLU A 63 -3.67 -11.41 -6.78
N ALA A 64 -3.57 -10.13 -6.39
CA ALA A 64 -3.98 -9.68 -5.06
C ALA A 64 -5.47 -9.97 -4.82
N ARG A 65 -6.34 -9.69 -5.81
CA ARG A 65 -7.77 -10.00 -5.74
C ARG A 65 -8.01 -11.50 -5.60
N SER A 66 -7.34 -12.32 -6.38
CA SER A 66 -7.50 -13.78 -6.33
C SER A 66 -7.16 -14.33 -4.94
N PHE A 67 -6.03 -13.91 -4.38
CA PHE A 67 -5.61 -14.25 -3.02
C PHE A 67 -6.65 -13.84 -1.96
N LEU A 68 -7.16 -12.61 -2.04
CA LEU A 68 -8.14 -12.10 -1.08
C LEU A 68 -9.49 -12.84 -1.19
N LYS A 69 -9.89 -13.22 -2.41
CA LYS A 69 -11.10 -14.04 -2.63
C LYS A 69 -10.95 -15.45 -2.08
N GLU A 70 -9.80 -16.08 -2.25
CA GLU A 70 -9.50 -17.39 -1.63
C GLU A 70 -9.55 -17.33 -0.10
N LYS A 71 -9.21 -16.18 0.50
CA LYS A 71 -9.35 -15.90 1.93
C LYS A 71 -10.78 -15.60 2.38
N GLY A 72 -11.75 -15.58 1.45
CA GLY A 72 -13.13 -15.21 1.76
C GLY A 72 -13.30 -13.74 2.15
N CYS A 73 -12.38 -12.87 1.74
CA CYS A 73 -12.42 -11.45 2.04
C CYS A 73 -13.14 -10.65 0.94
N ASP A 74 -13.88 -9.63 1.36
CA ASP A 74 -14.31 -8.56 0.43
C ASP A 74 -13.19 -7.54 0.24
N ILE A 75 -13.18 -6.86 -0.91
CA ILE A 75 -12.27 -5.76 -1.23
C ILE A 75 -13.06 -4.46 -1.18
N CYS A 76 -12.81 -3.64 -0.16
CA CYS A 76 -13.45 -2.36 0.04
C CYS A 76 -12.55 -1.24 -0.50
N GLY A 77 -13.01 -0.50 -1.49
CA GLY A 77 -12.35 0.74 -1.91
C GLY A 77 -12.64 1.85 -0.90
N VAL A 78 -11.60 2.57 -0.47
CA VAL A 78 -11.74 3.78 0.34
C VAL A 78 -11.66 4.97 -0.60
N GLU A 79 -12.81 5.41 -1.09
CA GLU A 79 -12.91 6.45 -2.11
C GLU A 79 -14.28 7.15 -2.07
N ILE A 80 -14.31 8.40 -2.51
CA ILE A 80 -15.51 9.20 -2.65
C ILE A 80 -16.11 8.93 -4.04
N THR A 81 -17.04 7.98 -4.12
CA THR A 81 -17.80 7.64 -5.33
C THR A 81 -19.31 7.74 -5.07
N ASP A 82 -20.12 7.87 -6.12
CA ASP A 82 -21.59 8.02 -5.99
C ASP A 82 -22.26 6.80 -5.34
N ASP A 83 -21.66 5.62 -5.48
CA ASP A 83 -22.11 4.35 -4.91
C ASP A 83 -21.47 4.03 -3.55
N ALA A 84 -20.60 4.89 -3.02
CA ALA A 84 -19.94 4.67 -1.74
C ALA A 84 -20.90 4.86 -0.56
N VAL A 85 -20.77 4.00 0.45
CA VAL A 85 -21.52 4.09 1.70
C VAL A 85 -20.67 4.78 2.77
N ALA A 86 -21.30 5.59 3.61
CA ALA A 86 -20.60 6.24 4.72
C ALA A 86 -20.05 5.18 5.70
N VAL A 87 -18.76 5.28 6.05
CA VAL A 87 -18.07 4.24 6.83
C VAL A 87 -18.63 4.06 8.25
N ASP A 88 -19.22 5.11 8.82
CA ASP A 88 -19.85 5.12 10.14
C ASP A 88 -21.17 4.33 10.19
N GLN A 89 -21.73 3.98 9.03
CA GLN A 89 -22.83 3.02 8.92
C GLN A 89 -22.37 1.56 9.01
N HIS A 90 -21.05 1.33 9.06
CA HIS A 90 -20.42 0.01 9.13
C HIS A 90 -20.96 -0.99 8.09
N PRO A 91 -20.83 -0.72 6.78
CA PRO A 91 -21.39 -1.56 5.70
C PRO A 91 -20.69 -2.92 5.52
N PHE A 92 -19.81 -3.29 6.44
CA PHE A 92 -19.02 -4.51 6.41
C PHE A 92 -19.87 -5.74 6.67
N LYS A 93 -19.51 -6.87 6.05
CA LYS A 93 -20.24 -8.15 6.17
C LYS A 93 -19.34 -9.32 6.58
N ARG A 94 -18.04 -9.23 6.31
CA ARG A 94 -17.05 -10.28 6.60
C ARG A 94 -15.65 -9.67 6.66
N SER A 95 -14.61 -10.52 6.76
CA SER A 95 -13.22 -10.10 6.59
C SER A 95 -13.04 -9.21 5.36
N THR A 96 -12.33 -8.10 5.51
CA THR A 96 -12.30 -7.04 4.50
C THR A 96 -10.88 -6.55 4.24
N ALA A 97 -10.52 -6.41 2.98
CA ALA A 97 -9.31 -5.78 2.51
C ALA A 97 -9.60 -4.35 2.05
N PHE A 98 -8.91 -3.38 2.62
CA PHE A 98 -9.10 -1.96 2.32
C PHE A 98 -8.09 -1.51 1.26
N LEU A 99 -8.58 -1.22 0.06
CA LEU A 99 -7.80 -0.62 -1.01
C LEU A 99 -7.88 0.89 -0.91
N VAL A 100 -6.73 1.53 -0.69
CA VAL A 100 -6.64 2.98 -0.48
C VAL A 100 -6.03 3.67 -1.70
N GLY A 101 -6.64 4.77 -2.15
CA GLY A 101 -6.24 5.52 -3.33
C GLY A 101 -4.93 6.29 -3.18
N ASN A 102 -4.37 6.74 -4.30
CA ASN A 102 -3.20 7.61 -4.29
C ASN A 102 -3.60 9.07 -3.98
N GLU A 103 -2.71 9.82 -3.34
CA GLU A 103 -2.96 11.23 -3.05
C GLU A 103 -3.16 12.03 -4.34
N GLY A 104 -4.22 12.85 -4.37
CA GLY A 104 -4.56 13.72 -5.50
C GLY A 104 -5.34 13.04 -6.62
N THR A 105 -5.06 11.77 -6.93
CA THR A 105 -5.73 11.03 -8.01
C THR A 105 -6.82 10.08 -7.53
N GLY A 106 -6.85 9.74 -6.24
CA GLY A 106 -7.74 8.71 -5.72
C GLY A 106 -7.40 7.32 -6.24
N LEU A 107 -8.41 6.45 -6.29
CA LEU A 107 -8.37 5.15 -6.96
C LEU A 107 -8.51 5.32 -8.48
N SER A 108 -7.60 4.68 -9.21
CA SER A 108 -7.67 4.48 -10.65
C SER A 108 -8.80 3.52 -11.04
N ALA A 109 -9.24 3.58 -12.31
CA ALA A 109 -10.29 2.68 -12.81
C ALA A 109 -9.98 1.19 -12.57
N LYS A 110 -8.71 0.77 -12.76
CA LYS A 110 -8.27 -0.62 -12.51
C LYS A 110 -8.35 -1.01 -11.03
N GLU A 111 -8.15 -0.06 -10.13
CA GLU A 111 -8.30 -0.29 -8.69
C GLU A 111 -9.79 -0.39 -8.32
N CYS A 112 -10.63 0.48 -8.88
CA CYS A 112 -12.08 0.39 -8.68
C CYS A 112 -12.67 -0.92 -9.20
N GLU A 113 -12.21 -1.42 -10.35
CA GLU A 113 -12.67 -2.69 -10.94
C GLU A 113 -12.43 -3.90 -10.03
N ILE A 114 -11.39 -3.88 -9.18
CA ILE A 114 -11.13 -4.98 -8.26
C ILE A 114 -11.89 -4.88 -6.94
N CYS A 115 -12.50 -3.73 -6.62
CA CYS A 115 -13.30 -3.56 -5.42
C CYS A 115 -14.66 -4.25 -5.55
N ASP A 116 -15.20 -4.69 -4.41
CA ASP A 116 -16.55 -5.26 -4.27
C ASP A 116 -17.57 -4.21 -3.85
N PHE A 117 -17.13 -3.19 -3.12
CA PHE A 117 -17.92 -2.03 -2.71
C PHE A 117 -16.99 -0.88 -2.29
N PHE A 118 -17.57 0.30 -2.10
CA PHE A 118 -16.85 1.51 -1.71
C PHE A 118 -17.36 2.08 -0.41
N VAL A 119 -16.46 2.68 0.36
CA VAL A 119 -16.80 3.49 1.52
C VAL A 119 -16.13 4.84 1.45
N TYR A 120 -16.81 5.85 1.98
CA TYR A 120 -16.26 7.19 2.16
C TYR A 120 -16.39 7.62 3.62
N ILE A 121 -15.62 8.65 3.97
CA ILE A 121 -15.66 9.29 5.29
C ILE A 121 -16.47 10.58 5.15
N PRO A 122 -17.61 10.72 5.85
CA PRO A 122 -18.36 11.97 5.86
C PRO A 122 -17.48 13.14 6.31
N GLN A 123 -17.45 14.22 5.53
CA GLN A 123 -16.78 15.47 5.88
C GLN A 123 -17.82 16.55 6.18
N TYR A 124 -17.59 17.32 7.24
CA TYR A 124 -18.52 18.35 7.72
C TYR A 124 -18.00 19.78 7.57
N GLY A 125 -16.73 19.93 7.17
CA GLY A 125 -16.09 21.21 6.91
C GLY A 125 -16.02 21.51 5.41
N SER A 126 -15.96 22.79 5.04
CA SER A 126 -15.88 23.26 3.66
C SER A 126 -14.46 23.57 3.17
N GLY A 127 -13.44 23.38 4.01
CA GLY A 127 -12.06 23.82 3.76
C GLY A 127 -11.15 22.80 3.05
N THR A 128 -11.63 21.58 2.77
CA THR A 128 -10.84 20.55 2.07
C THR A 128 -11.71 19.64 1.23
N ALA A 129 -11.20 19.23 0.08
CA ALA A 129 -11.87 18.29 -0.81
C ALA A 129 -11.73 16.83 -0.35
N SER A 130 -10.66 16.50 0.38
CA SER A 130 -10.38 15.13 0.82
C SER A 130 -9.42 15.09 2.01
N LEU A 131 -9.32 13.91 2.62
CA LEU A 131 -8.36 13.61 3.68
C LEU A 131 -7.05 13.07 3.11
N ASN A 132 -5.98 13.16 3.91
CA ASN A 132 -4.76 12.40 3.63
C ASN A 132 -5.08 10.89 3.60
N VAL A 133 -4.53 10.18 2.61
CA VAL A 133 -4.79 8.74 2.42
C VAL A 133 -4.54 7.90 3.68
N THR A 134 -3.46 8.16 4.42
CA THR A 134 -3.13 7.39 5.62
C THR A 134 -4.08 7.71 6.78
N VAL A 135 -4.59 8.94 6.83
CA VAL A 135 -5.63 9.34 7.80
C VAL A 135 -6.95 8.67 7.45
N ALA A 136 -7.36 8.70 6.18
CA ALA A 136 -8.56 8.02 5.71
C ALA A 136 -8.51 6.52 6.03
N ALA A 137 -7.40 5.85 5.71
CA ALA A 137 -7.17 4.46 6.05
C ALA A 137 -7.30 4.21 7.56
N SER A 138 -6.71 5.07 8.40
CA SER A 138 -6.77 4.93 9.86
C SER A 138 -8.20 5.02 10.40
N ILE A 139 -9.01 5.94 9.87
CA ILE A 139 -10.41 6.10 10.27
C ILE A 139 -11.22 4.85 9.87
N VAL A 140 -11.07 4.39 8.63
CA VAL A 140 -11.79 3.21 8.13
C VAL A 140 -11.40 1.96 8.91
N LEU A 141 -10.12 1.75 9.16
CA LEU A 141 -9.62 0.61 9.95
C LEU A 141 -10.17 0.63 11.37
N HIS A 142 -10.24 1.80 12.01
CA HIS A 142 -10.85 1.93 13.33
C HIS A 142 -12.33 1.55 13.32
N HIS A 143 -13.12 2.06 12.35
CA HIS A 143 -14.53 1.68 12.20
C HIS A 143 -14.70 0.17 11.97
N PHE A 144 -13.87 -0.43 11.12
CA PHE A 144 -13.90 -1.87 10.91
C PHE A 144 -13.57 -2.64 12.19
N ALA A 145 -12.52 -2.27 12.92
CA ALA A 145 -12.12 -2.94 14.15
C ALA A 145 -13.22 -2.90 15.22
N VAL A 146 -13.90 -1.76 15.35
CA VAL A 146 -15.04 -1.60 16.27
C VAL A 146 -16.20 -2.50 15.84
N TRP A 147 -16.60 -2.47 14.56
CA TRP A 147 -17.68 -3.31 14.04
C TRP A 147 -17.37 -4.81 14.15
N ALA A 148 -16.12 -5.20 13.86
CA ALA A 148 -15.65 -6.57 13.92
C ALA A 148 -15.49 -7.10 15.35
N GLY A 149 -15.60 -6.24 16.36
CA GLY A 149 -15.47 -6.61 17.77
C GLY A 149 -14.03 -6.94 18.18
N PHE A 150 -13.03 -6.27 17.59
CA PHE A 150 -11.64 -6.46 17.97
C PHE A 150 -11.41 -6.05 19.42
N SER A 151 -10.72 -6.91 20.18
CA SER A 151 -10.47 -6.66 21.60
C SER A 151 -9.45 -5.54 21.79
N GLU A 152 -9.77 -4.59 22.68
CA GLU A 152 -8.83 -3.54 23.08
C GLU A 152 -7.58 -4.17 23.71
N ARG A 153 -6.40 -3.66 23.34
CA ARG A 153 -5.12 -4.08 23.90
C ARG A 153 -4.93 -3.53 25.32
N ILE A 154 -4.17 -4.25 26.14
CA ILE A 154 -3.84 -3.83 27.51
C ILE A 154 -3.08 -2.49 27.49
N ARG A 155 -3.45 -1.59 28.40
CA ARG A 155 -2.78 -0.31 28.65
C ARG A 155 -1.91 -0.39 29.89
N ASP A 156 -0.76 0.27 29.84
CA ASP A 156 0.14 0.53 30.97
C ASP A 156 0.38 2.04 31.08
N GLY A 157 -0.22 2.66 32.09
CA GLY A 157 -0.32 4.11 32.22
C GLY A 157 -0.96 4.76 30.99
N ASN A 158 -0.20 5.62 30.30
CA ASN A 158 -0.67 6.41 29.16
C ASN A 158 -0.36 5.76 27.78
N LYS A 159 0.04 4.48 27.75
CA LYS A 159 0.44 3.78 26.51
C LYS A 159 -0.16 2.38 26.43
N PHE A 160 -0.29 1.85 25.22
CA PHE A 160 -0.60 0.43 25.01
C PHE A 160 0.65 -0.43 25.19
N VAL A 161 0.47 -1.62 25.78
CA VAL A 161 1.53 -2.62 25.94
C VAL A 161 1.89 -3.21 24.58
N VAL A 162 3.14 -3.00 24.16
CA VAL A 162 3.68 -3.53 22.90
C VAL A 162 4.00 -5.02 23.09
N ALA A 163 3.48 -5.86 22.20
CA ALA A 163 3.79 -7.30 22.23
C ALA A 163 5.28 -7.56 21.99
N GLU A 164 5.78 -8.70 22.46
CA GLU A 164 7.10 -9.16 22.02
C GLU A 164 7.12 -9.37 20.50
N LYS A 165 8.29 -9.17 19.90
CA LYS A 165 8.47 -9.43 18.47
C LYS A 165 8.38 -10.94 18.23
N PRO A 166 7.64 -11.39 17.20
CA PRO A 166 7.59 -12.80 16.87
C PRO A 166 9.00 -13.34 16.57
N ALA A 167 9.41 -14.40 17.28
CA ALA A 167 10.76 -14.98 17.20
C ALA A 167 11.14 -15.53 15.82
N LYS A 168 10.14 -15.82 14.98
CA LYS A 168 10.31 -16.15 13.56
C LYS A 168 9.54 -15.12 12.75
N GLN A 169 10.23 -14.10 12.24
CA GLN A 169 9.71 -13.40 11.08
C GLN A 169 9.66 -14.44 9.95
N VAL A 170 8.45 -14.93 9.63
CA VAL A 170 8.21 -15.55 8.33
C VAL A 170 8.84 -14.59 7.34
N LYS A 171 9.80 -15.09 6.54
CA LYS A 171 10.50 -14.30 5.51
C LYS A 171 9.46 -13.38 4.90
N ARG A 172 9.72 -12.06 4.87
CA ARG A 172 8.91 -11.08 4.13
C ARG A 172 8.45 -11.81 2.87
N ASN A 173 7.16 -12.16 2.79
CA ASN A 173 6.65 -13.04 1.73
C ASN A 173 6.60 -12.16 0.49
N PHE A 174 7.79 -11.93 -0.06
CA PHE A 174 8.01 -11.27 -1.32
C PHE A 174 7.55 -12.28 -2.35
N CYS A 175 6.31 -12.04 -2.78
CA CYS A 175 5.53 -12.87 -3.66
C CYS A 175 5.14 -14.26 -3.13
N ALA A 176 3.92 -14.65 -3.50
CA ALA A 176 3.59 -16.04 -3.79
C ALA A 176 4.35 -16.51 -5.07
N GLU A 177 5.65 -16.22 -5.16
CA GLU A 177 6.49 -16.63 -6.28
C GLU A 177 7.25 -17.87 -5.85
N THR A 178 7.18 -18.89 -6.69
CA THR A 178 8.11 -20.00 -6.60
C THR A 178 9.54 -19.46 -6.69
N VAL A 179 10.49 -20.15 -6.06
CA VAL A 179 11.92 -19.80 -6.06
C VAL A 179 12.43 -19.55 -7.49
N ASP A 180 11.85 -20.24 -8.47
CA ASP A 180 12.20 -20.15 -9.89
C ASP A 180 11.86 -18.80 -10.52
N ALA A 181 10.70 -18.20 -10.20
CA ALA A 181 10.31 -16.88 -10.71
C ALA A 181 11.25 -15.77 -10.20
N ILE A 182 11.70 -15.88 -8.95
CA ILE A 182 12.68 -14.96 -8.34
C ILE A 182 14.06 -15.09 -9.02
N ILE A 183 14.43 -16.31 -9.46
CA ILE A 183 15.69 -16.55 -10.17
C ILE A 183 15.63 -15.94 -11.58
N GLU A 184 14.51 -16.11 -12.29
CA GLU A 184 14.27 -15.53 -13.61
C GLU A 184 14.31 -13.98 -13.59
N GLU A 185 13.64 -13.33 -12.62
CA GLU A 185 13.67 -11.85 -12.48
C GLU A 185 15.09 -11.32 -12.22
N ARG A 186 15.90 -12.07 -11.46
CA ARG A 186 17.29 -11.69 -11.19
C ARG A 186 18.19 -11.89 -12.40
N LYS A 187 17.92 -12.91 -13.21
CA LYS A 187 18.63 -13.13 -14.49
C LYS A 187 18.30 -12.02 -15.47
N SER A 188 17.02 -11.68 -15.65
CA SER A 188 16.60 -10.62 -16.57
C SER A 188 17.13 -9.24 -16.17
N ARG A 189 17.17 -8.91 -14.87
CA ARG A 189 17.82 -7.67 -14.40
C ARG A 189 19.33 -7.63 -14.66
N LYS A 190 20.02 -8.76 -14.51
CA LYS A 190 21.45 -8.85 -14.85
C LYS A 190 21.68 -8.74 -16.35
N GLN A 191 20.79 -9.32 -17.16
CA GLN A 191 20.87 -9.31 -18.62
C GLN A 191 20.59 -7.91 -19.18
N ASN A 192 19.56 -7.23 -18.66
CA ASN A 192 19.28 -5.83 -19.01
C ASN A 192 20.39 -4.88 -18.52
N ALA A 193 21.03 -5.18 -17.38
CA ALA A 193 22.18 -4.41 -16.91
C ALA A 193 23.42 -4.67 -17.77
N SER A 194 23.65 -5.89 -18.28
CA SER A 194 24.76 -6.15 -19.21
C SER A 194 24.52 -5.54 -20.59
N GLU A 195 23.29 -5.61 -21.12
CA GLU A 195 22.94 -4.97 -22.41
C GLU A 195 23.07 -3.44 -22.36
N PHE A 196 22.86 -2.82 -21.20
CA PHE A 196 23.06 -1.38 -21.00
C PHE A 196 24.55 -0.98 -20.96
N PHE A 197 25.45 -1.90 -20.60
CA PHE A 197 26.91 -1.64 -20.56
C PHE A 197 27.62 -2.05 -21.86
N ASP A 198 27.08 -2.99 -22.64
CA ASP A 198 27.64 -3.43 -23.92
C ASP A 198 27.16 -2.58 -25.13
N GLY A 199 26.21 -1.66 -24.92
CA GLY A 199 25.59 -0.84 -25.97
C GLY A 199 26.26 0.49 -26.32
N ASP A 200 27.25 0.95 -25.56
CA ASP A 200 27.90 2.26 -25.80
C ASP A 200 29.34 2.08 -26.29
N GLY A 201 29.44 1.61 -27.53
CA GLY A 201 30.69 1.28 -28.20
C GLY A 201 30.71 1.73 -29.65
N ASN A 202 30.35 2.98 -29.95
CA ASN A 202 30.94 3.65 -31.11
C ASN A 202 30.90 5.18 -31.05
N ALA A 203 32.09 5.79 -31.05
CA ALA A 203 32.31 7.22 -31.11
C ALA A 203 32.07 7.79 -32.51
N GLN A 204 31.41 8.95 -32.62
CA GLN A 204 31.79 10.10 -33.48
C GLN A 204 30.65 11.13 -33.57
N SER A 205 30.79 12.25 -32.85
CA SER A 205 30.83 13.60 -33.43
C SER A 205 30.74 14.63 -32.29
N SER A 206 31.91 15.13 -31.92
CA SER A 206 32.11 16.28 -31.05
C SER A 206 31.97 17.57 -31.85
N SER A 207 30.93 18.36 -31.58
CA SER A 207 30.93 19.84 -31.59
C SER A 207 29.48 20.34 -31.70
N ASN A 208 29.13 21.37 -30.92
CA ASN A 208 27.89 22.18 -30.98
C ASN A 208 26.85 21.96 -29.88
N LEU A 209 27.26 21.94 -28.60
CA LEU A 209 26.31 22.03 -27.47
C LEU A 209 26.87 22.85 -26.30
N LEU A 210 27.57 23.94 -26.61
CA LEU A 210 28.10 24.87 -25.61
C LEU A 210 28.12 26.35 -26.08
N GLU A 211 27.22 26.72 -26.98
CA GLU A 211 27.14 28.09 -27.53
C GLU A 211 25.69 28.63 -27.53
N GLY A 212 24.99 28.49 -26.40
CA GLY A 212 23.61 29.00 -26.25
C GLY A 212 23.25 29.51 -24.87
N LEU A 213 24.23 29.71 -23.97
CA LEU A 213 23.97 30.07 -22.57
C LEU A 213 24.43 31.48 -22.16
N PHE A 214 24.93 32.30 -23.09
CA PHE A 214 25.18 33.72 -22.84
C PHE A 214 24.93 34.56 -24.09
N SER A 215 23.74 35.16 -24.16
CA SER A 215 23.52 36.41 -24.86
C SER A 215 22.33 37.12 -24.20
N ASP A 216 22.68 38.02 -23.28
CA ASP A 216 21.83 39.12 -22.85
C ASP A 216 21.50 40.03 -24.04
N ASP A 217 20.25 40.50 -24.13
CA ASP A 217 19.86 41.90 -24.41
C ASP A 217 18.41 41.98 -24.94
N GLN A 218 17.46 42.24 -24.03
CA GLN A 218 16.51 43.37 -24.08
C GLN A 218 15.63 43.44 -22.81
#